data_AF-A0A352X9W1-F1
#
_entry.id   AF-A0A352X9W1-F1
#
_cell.length_a   1.000
_cell.length_b   1.000
_cell.length_c   1.000
_cell.angle_alpha   90.00
_cell.angle_beta   90.00
_cell.angle_gamma   90.00
#
_symmetry.space_group_name_H-M   'P 1'
#
loop_
_entity.id
_entity.type
_entity.pdbx_description
1 polymer ?
#
loop_
_entity_poly.entity_id
_entity_poly.type
_entity_poly.pdbx_seq_one_letter_code
_entity_poly.pdbx_strand_id
1 'polypeptide(L)' 'MSYQLIIRNRATQDLRQLANYILVNGDANTATGFLDLAEATFGQLATIPGIGKVVKLVSSRMGEIRQWRKLRCI' A
#
# COMPACT_ATOMS: atom_id res chain seq x y z
N MET A 1 2.35 23.08 0.95
CA MET A 1 3.09 22.20 1.88
C MET A 1 3.39 20.91 1.15
N SER A 2 4.66 20.51 1.07
CA SER A 2 5.08 19.25 0.45
C SER A 2 5.34 18.24 1.57
N TYR A 3 4.66 17.10 1.54
CA TYR A 3 4.87 16.03 2.52
C TYR A 3 5.82 14.99 1.91
N GLN A 4 6.88 14.63 2.66
CA GLN A 4 7.80 13.60 2.23
C GLN A 4 7.22 12.22 2.51
N LEU A 5 6.93 11.45 1.45
CA LEU A 5 6.55 10.06 1.59
C LEU A 5 7.80 9.21 1.88
N ILE A 6 7.78 8.49 3.01
CA ILE A 6 8.83 7.53 3.37
C ILE A 6 8.27 6.13 3.25
N ILE A 7 8.75 5.37 2.25
CA ILE A 7 8.40 3.96 2.07
C ILE A 7 9.42 3.12 2.84
N ARG A 8 8.94 2.34 3.82
CA ARG A 8 9.81 1.43 4.59
C ARG A 8 10.23 0.25 3.71
N ASN A 9 11.47 -0.22 3.87
CA ASN A 9 11.99 -1.38 3.13
C ASN A 9 11.06 -2.61 3.17
N ARG A 10 10.41 -2.86 4.31
CA ARG A 10 9.42 -3.96 4.44
C ARG A 10 8.21 -3.76 3.52
N ALA A 11 7.68 -2.54 3.40
CA ALA A 11 6.57 -2.27 2.50
C ALA A 11 6.95 -2.51 1.02
N THR A 12 8.19 -2.15 0.63
CA THR A 12 8.71 -2.49 -0.71
C THR A 12 8.80 -4.00 -0.92
N GLN A 13 9.23 -4.76 0.10
CA GLN A 13 9.27 -6.22 0.05
C GLN A 13 7.86 -6.82 -0.07
N ASP A 14 6.87 -6.29 0.67
CA ASP A 14 5.49 -6.74 0.61
C ASP A 14 4.90 -6.54 -0.80
N LEU A 15 5.12 -5.36 -1.41
CA LEU A 15 4.68 -5.10 -2.78
C LEU A 15 5.29 -6.07 -3.79
N ARG A 16 6.59 -6.37 -3.65
CA ARG A 16 7.27 -7.35 -4.51
C ARG A 16 6.72 -8.75 -4.32
N GLN A 17 6.48 -9.17 -3.08
CA GLN A 17 5.92 -10.49 -2.79
C GLN A 17 4.51 -10.63 -3.39
N LEU A 18 3.66 -9.62 -3.24
CA LEU A 18 2.31 -9.61 -3.81
C LEU A 18 2.34 -9.60 -5.35
N ALA A 19 3.17 -8.77 -5.97
CA ALA A 19 3.31 -8.73 -7.42
C ALA A 19 3.82 -10.07 -7.98
N ASN A 20 4.80 -10.69 -7.30
CA ASN A 20 5.29 -12.02 -7.67
C ASN A 20 4.22 -13.10 -7.51
N TYR A 21 3.42 -13.04 -6.43
CA TYR A 21 2.31 -13.96 -6.24
C TYR A 21 1.29 -13.84 -7.39
N ILE A 22 0.93 -12.61 -7.77
CA ILE A 22 0.02 -12.35 -8.90
C ILE A 22 0.64 -12.86 -10.20
N LEU A 23 1.93 -12.61 -10.43
CA LEU A 23 2.63 -13.06 -11.64
C LEU A 23 2.63 -14.59 -11.76
N VAL A 24 2.83 -15.32 -10.65
CA VAL A 24 2.88 -16.78 -10.64
C VAL A 24 1.49 -17.40 -10.80
N ASN A 25 0.44 -16.77 -10.28
CA ASN A 25 -0.92 -17.33 -10.25
C ASN A 25 -1.88 -16.71 -11.29
N GLY A 26 -1.45 -15.68 -12.01
CA GLY A 26 -2.23 -14.96 -13.00
C GLY A 26 -1.37 -14.65 -14.23
N ASP A 27 -1.33 -13.39 -14.62
CA ASP A 27 -0.56 -12.93 -15.78
C ASP A 27 0.27 -11.68 -15.47
N ALA A 28 1.25 -11.42 -16.33
CA ALA A 28 2.19 -10.31 -16.18
C ALA A 28 1.53 -8.92 -16.25
N ASN A 29 0.45 -8.76 -17.03
CA ASN A 29 -0.27 -7.49 -17.11
C ASN A 29 -1.00 -7.21 -15.80
N THR A 30 -1.60 -8.23 -15.19
CA THR A 30 -2.26 -8.08 -13.89
C THR A 30 -1.25 -7.73 -12.78
N ALA A 31 -0.07 -8.36 -12.78
CA ALA A 31 1.00 -8.03 -11.83
C ALA A 31 1.53 -6.60 -12.01
N THR A 32 1.68 -6.17 -13.26
CA THR A 32 2.11 -4.80 -13.60
C THR A 32 1.04 -3.78 -13.19
N GLY A 33 -0.22 -4.02 -13.54
CA GLY A 33 -1.33 -3.15 -13.18
C GLY A 33 -1.52 -3.01 -11.66
N PHE A 34 -1.22 -4.06 -10.88
CA PHE A 34 -1.17 -3.95 -9.42
C PHE A 34 -0.09 -2.96 -8.95
N LEU A 35 1.11 -3.01 -9.52
CA LEU A 35 2.20 -2.10 -9.17
C LEU A 35 1.88 -0.65 -9.58
N ASP A 36 1.29 -0.44 -10.76
CA ASP A 36 0.88 0.89 -11.23
C ASP A 36 -0.17 1.53 -10.29
N LEU A 37 -1.14 0.73 -9.85
CA LEU A 37 -2.14 1.18 -8.88
C LEU A 37 -1.54 1.48 -7.51
N ALA A 38 -0.53 0.71 -7.08
CA ALA A 38 0.19 0.97 -5.84
C ALA A 38 0.95 2.31 -5.93
N GLU A 39 1.67 2.55 -7.03
CA GLU A 39 2.37 3.81 -7.28
C GLU A 39 1.43 5.01 -7.28
N ALA A 40 0.30 4.92 -8.02
CA ALA A 40 -0.70 5.97 -8.04
C ALA A 40 -1.27 6.28 -6.64
N THR A 41 -1.50 5.23 -5.82
CA THR A 41 -1.99 5.39 -4.45
C THR A 41 -0.96 6.10 -3.56
N PHE A 42 0.32 5.74 -3.66
CA PHE A 42 1.39 6.41 -2.94
C PHE A 42 1.58 7.87 -3.38
N GLY A 43 1.43 8.16 -4.68
CA GLY A 43 1.43 9.53 -5.20
C GLY A 43 0.32 10.40 -4.60
N GLN A 44 -0.89 9.84 -4.46
CA GLN A 44 -2.00 10.54 -3.81
C GLN A 44 -1.74 10.75 -2.30
N LEU A 45 -1.19 9.74 -1.61
CA LEU A 45 -0.79 9.87 -0.19
C LEU A 45 0.24 10.98 0.05
N ALA A 46 1.19 11.16 -0.87
CA ALA A 46 2.19 12.21 -0.78
C ALA A 46 1.57 13.61 -0.96
N THR A 47 0.52 13.72 -1.79
CA THR A 47 -0.14 14.99 -2.09
C THR A 47 -1.17 15.38 -1.04
N ILE A 48 -1.93 14.40 -0.53
CA ILE A 48 -3.00 14.58 0.44
C ILE A 48 -2.74 13.61 1.59
N PRO A 49 -1.96 13.99 2.61
CA PRO A 49 -1.76 13.12 3.77
C PRO A 49 -3.06 13.01 4.59
N GLY A 50 -3.20 11.91 5.32
CA GLY A 50 -4.33 11.69 6.24
C GLY A 50 -5.57 11.05 5.61
N ILE A 51 -5.57 10.74 4.31
CA ILE A 51 -6.64 9.95 3.69
C ILE A 51 -6.66 8.52 4.26
N GLY A 52 -7.85 7.91 4.26
CA GLY A 52 -8.09 6.61 4.87
C GLY A 52 -8.64 6.73 6.30
N LYS A 53 -8.99 5.58 6.86
CA LYS A 53 -9.61 5.50 8.20
C LYS A 53 -8.54 5.18 9.24
N VAL A 54 -8.53 5.89 10.35
CA VAL A 54 -7.69 5.53 11.51
C VAL A 54 -8.14 4.18 12.03
N VAL A 55 -7.21 3.23 12.15
CA VAL A 55 -7.46 1.89 12.63
C VAL A 55 -6.70 1.66 13.94
N LYS A 56 -7.40 1.15 14.94
CA LYS A 56 -6.78 0.66 16.17
C LYS A 56 -6.30 -0.75 15.92
N LEU A 57 -5.00 -0.92 15.71
CA LEU A 57 -4.37 -2.23 15.66
C LEU A 57 -4.10 -2.71 17.08
N VAL A 58 -4.26 -4.02 17.30
CA VAL A 58 -4.18 -4.68 18.62
C VAL A 58 -2.76 -4.60 19.22
N SER A 59 -1.74 -4.28 18.40
CA SER A 59 -0.36 -4.06 18.83
C SER A 59 0.00 -2.57 18.83
N SER A 60 0.07 -1.98 20.02
CA SER A 60 0.09 -0.53 20.29
C SER A 60 1.44 0.18 20.15
N ARG A 61 2.46 -0.45 19.55
CA ARG A 61 3.80 0.17 19.42
C ARG A 61 3.97 1.06 18.19
N MET A 62 3.15 0.87 17.17
CA MET A 62 3.04 1.82 16.07
C MET A 62 1.97 2.82 16.46
N GLY A 63 2.24 4.11 16.31
CA GLY A 63 1.31 5.19 16.64
C GLY A 63 0.03 5.18 15.80
N GLU A 64 -0.47 6.33 15.39
CA GLU A 64 -1.67 6.35 14.55
C GLU A 64 -1.41 5.69 13.18
N ILE A 65 -2.13 4.60 12.92
CA ILE A 65 -2.13 3.92 11.62
C ILE A 65 -3.44 4.23 10.91
N ARG A 66 -3.34 4.55 9.62
CA ARG A 66 -4.48 4.74 8.72
C ARG A 66 -4.52 3.66 7.67
N GLN A 67 -5.71 3.12 7.43
CA GLN A 67 -5.98 2.15 6.37
C GLN A 67 -6.63 2.86 5.18
N TRP A 68 -5.99 2.76 4.01
CA TRP A 68 -6.53 3.24 2.76
C TRP A 68 -7.32 2.13 2.05
N ARG A 69 -8.65 2.22 2.12
CA ARG A 69 -9.64 1.24 1.63
C ARG A 69 -9.48 -0.17 2.24
N LYS A 70 -10.61 -0.85 2.45
CA LYS A 70 -10.60 -2.26 2.86
C LYS A 70 -10.32 -3.07 1.60
N LEU A 71 -9.19 -3.76 1.51
CA LEU A 71 -9.10 -4.94 0.65
C LEU A 71 -10.12 -5.93 1.23
N ARG A 72 -11.31 -5.98 0.62
CA ARG A 72 -12.26 -7.06 0.87
C ARG A 72 -11.64 -8.26 0.18
N CYS A 73 -10.93 -9.09 0.95
CA CYS A 73 -10.55 -10.42 0.48
C CYS A 73 -11.85 -11.14 0.09
N ILE A 74 -11.96 -11.49 -1.19
CA ILE A 74 -12.98 -12.39 -1.73
C ILE A 74 -12.36 -13.79 -1.70
#